data_AF-A0A7M3NUG5-F1
#
_entry.id   AF-A0A7M3NUG5-F1
#
_cell.length_a   1.000
_cell.length_b   1.000
_cell.length_c   1.000
_cell.angle_alpha   90.00
_cell.angle_beta   90.00
_cell.angle_gamma   90.00
#
_symmetry.space_group_name_H-M   'P 1'
#
loop_
_entity.id
_entity.type
_entity.pdbx_description
1 polymer ?
#
loop_
_entity_poly.entity_id
_entity_poly.type
_entity_poly.pdbx_seq_one_letter_code
_entity_poly.pdbx_strand_id
1 'polypeptide(L)'
;MIRRALAPLLAALVLLTGAAQAAQAAGYRYWSFWERQGDTWTYATQGPATARPSDGDVQGFRFAVSKDSKDAAQPGGAAEFAVICARTPEQDGRKRVALVIDFGTPSDAPSGETPPARRTACARVAPDATTAEALAAVAKPLRYDTNALLCAIAGYPRKGCGEQVSDNAGKATPTGQSATAAKDDSDSGPSLGLVAGVAVVVVLGAGAVWQARRRRDA
;
A
#
# COMPACT_ATOMS: atom_id res chain seq x y z
N MET A 1 -6.30 -32.39 45.55
CA MET A 1 -5.12 -32.33 44.65
C MET A 1 -5.40 -31.62 43.32
N ILE A 2 -6.65 -31.50 42.87
CA ILE A 2 -7.04 -30.83 41.60
C ILE A 2 -6.79 -29.30 41.60
N ARG A 3 -6.83 -28.64 42.78
CA ARG A 3 -6.64 -27.17 42.90
C ARG A 3 -5.20 -26.68 42.68
N ARG A 4 -4.19 -27.54 42.72
CA ARG A 4 -2.76 -27.15 42.58
C ARG A 4 -2.23 -27.22 41.14
N ALA A 5 -2.97 -27.84 40.22
CA ALA A 5 -2.60 -27.95 38.80
C ALA A 5 -3.20 -26.86 37.89
N LEU A 6 -4.16 -26.08 38.39
CA LEU A 6 -4.82 -24.99 37.64
C LEU A 6 -3.93 -23.75 37.53
N ALA A 7 -3.12 -23.45 38.54
CA ALA A 7 -2.25 -22.27 38.57
C ALA A 7 -1.15 -22.26 37.50
N PRO A 8 -0.38 -23.34 37.25
CA PRO A 8 0.64 -23.32 36.19
C PRO A 8 0.03 -23.35 34.78
N LEU A 9 -1.17 -23.92 34.63
CA LEU A 9 -1.87 -23.97 33.34
C LEU A 9 -2.41 -22.58 32.94
N LEU A 10 -2.93 -21.81 33.89
CA LEU A 10 -3.36 -20.42 33.69
C LEU A 10 -2.18 -19.49 33.40
N ALA A 11 -1.03 -19.69 34.06
CA ALA A 11 0.18 -18.90 33.79
C ALA A 11 0.76 -19.17 32.39
N ALA A 12 0.74 -20.43 31.92
CA ALA A 12 1.15 -20.78 30.56
C ALA A 12 0.19 -20.21 29.50
N LEU A 13 -1.12 -20.18 29.77
CA LEU A 13 -2.12 -19.61 28.85
C LEU A 13 -2.03 -18.07 28.73
N VAL A 14 -1.64 -17.38 29.81
CA VAL A 14 -1.38 -15.93 29.81
C VAL A 14 -0.10 -15.58 29.04
N LEU A 15 0.95 -16.42 29.13
CA LEU A 15 2.20 -16.22 28.37
C LEU A 15 2.03 -16.52 26.87
N LEU A 16 1.13 -17.42 26.49
CA LEU A 16 0.80 -17.72 25.08
C LEU A 16 -0.10 -16.65 24.42
N THR A 17 -0.78 -15.81 25.21
CA THR A 17 -1.63 -14.71 24.70
C THR A 17 -0.96 -13.34 24.73
N GLY A 18 0.10 -13.16 25.53
CA GLY A 18 0.84 -11.91 25.66
C GLY A 18 1.80 -11.57 24.51
N ALA A 19 2.05 -12.51 23.58
CA ALA A 19 2.90 -12.30 22.42
C ALA A 19 2.11 -12.03 21.13
N ALA A 20 0.88 -11.51 21.24
CA ALA A 20 0.32 -10.73 20.14
C ALA A 20 1.16 -9.45 20.04
N GLN A 21 2.31 -9.54 19.37
CA GLN A 21 3.03 -8.38 18.87
C GLN A 21 1.99 -7.54 18.15
N ALA A 22 1.65 -6.38 18.72
CA ALA A 22 0.85 -5.41 18.00
C ALA A 22 1.54 -5.24 16.66
N ALA A 23 0.88 -5.69 15.58
CA ALA A 23 1.33 -5.43 14.24
C ALA A 23 1.27 -3.91 14.10
N GLN A 24 2.38 -3.25 14.42
CA GLN A 24 2.54 -1.82 14.21
C GLN A 24 2.22 -1.61 12.75
N ALA A 25 1.17 -0.84 12.51
CA ALA A 25 0.53 -0.80 11.22
C ALA A 25 1.37 0.06 10.30
N ALA A 26 2.42 -0.54 9.76
CA ALA A 26 3.34 0.12 8.87
C ALA A 26 2.55 0.69 7.69
N GLY A 27 2.66 2.01 7.51
CA GLY A 27 2.02 2.71 6.42
C GLY A 27 2.69 2.37 5.09
N TYR A 28 1.99 2.56 3.98
CA TYR A 28 2.54 2.44 2.65
C TYR A 28 2.60 3.81 2.00
N ARG A 29 3.67 4.09 1.26
CA ARG A 29 3.79 5.33 0.48
C ARG A 29 3.35 5.08 -0.96
N TYR A 30 2.21 5.62 -1.36
CA TYR A 30 1.65 5.35 -2.69
C TYR A 30 0.76 6.48 -3.21
N TRP A 31 0.40 6.40 -4.50
CA TRP A 31 -0.64 7.23 -5.11
C TRP A 31 -2.02 6.62 -4.85
N SER A 32 -2.82 7.26 -4.00
CA SER A 32 -4.23 6.93 -3.85
C SER A 32 -5.06 7.54 -4.98
N PHE A 33 -6.17 6.88 -5.32
CA PHE A 33 -7.06 7.27 -6.41
C PHE A 33 -8.46 7.55 -5.87
N TRP A 34 -9.04 8.67 -6.29
CA TRP A 34 -10.27 9.24 -5.75
C TRP A 34 -11.20 9.68 -6.86
N GLU A 35 -12.50 9.45 -6.63
CA GLU A 35 -13.59 9.96 -7.46
C GLU A 35 -14.27 11.09 -6.69
N ARG A 36 -14.58 12.19 -7.37
CA ARG A 36 -15.32 13.29 -6.76
C ARG A 36 -16.81 13.19 -7.10
N GLN A 37 -17.66 13.28 -6.09
CA GLN A 37 -19.11 13.36 -6.24
C GLN A 37 -19.63 14.59 -5.47
N GLY A 38 -20.20 15.55 -6.18
CA GLY A 38 -20.45 16.87 -5.59
C GLY A 38 -19.14 17.41 -5.01
N ASP A 39 -19.14 17.81 -3.74
CA ASP A 39 -17.94 18.32 -3.07
C ASP A 39 -17.14 17.28 -2.26
N THR A 40 -17.53 16.02 -2.34
CA THR A 40 -16.95 14.94 -1.54
C THR A 40 -16.01 14.09 -2.38
N TRP A 41 -14.87 13.73 -1.81
CA TRP A 41 -13.98 12.70 -2.34
C TRP A 41 -14.38 11.32 -1.80
N THR A 42 -14.45 10.36 -2.69
CA THR A 42 -14.65 8.95 -2.35
C THR A 42 -13.46 8.16 -2.85
N TYR A 43 -12.90 7.30 -2.00
CA TYR A 43 -11.82 6.42 -2.41
C TYR A 43 -12.32 5.50 -3.53
N ALA A 44 -11.61 5.46 -4.66
CA ALA A 44 -12.08 4.73 -5.83
C ALA A 44 -12.10 3.22 -5.56
N THR A 45 -13.18 2.56 -5.98
CA THR A 45 -13.31 1.09 -5.89
C THR A 45 -12.72 0.37 -7.09
N GLN A 46 -12.47 1.10 -8.19
CA GLN A 46 -11.81 0.62 -9.40
C GLN A 46 -10.45 1.31 -9.57
N GLY A 47 -9.51 0.63 -10.22
CA GLY A 47 -8.22 1.24 -10.57
C GLY A 47 -8.34 2.25 -11.73
N PRO A 48 -7.38 3.19 -11.87
CA PRO A 48 -7.40 4.20 -12.93
C PRO A 48 -7.42 3.62 -14.35
N ALA A 49 -6.86 2.41 -14.54
CA ALA A 49 -6.85 1.72 -15.83
C ALA A 49 -8.19 1.06 -16.20
N THR A 50 -9.17 1.05 -15.28
CA THR A 50 -10.50 0.46 -15.49
C THR A 50 -11.59 1.52 -15.42
N ALA A 51 -11.46 2.48 -14.50
CA ALA A 51 -12.43 3.54 -14.29
C ALA A 51 -12.60 4.38 -15.57
N ARG A 52 -13.83 4.54 -16.04
CA ARG A 52 -14.22 5.32 -17.23
C ARG A 52 -15.15 6.46 -16.82
N PRO A 53 -14.61 7.61 -16.38
CA PRO A 53 -15.42 8.76 -16.00
C PRO A 53 -16.20 9.33 -17.20
N SER A 54 -17.30 10.02 -16.91
CA SER A 54 -18.09 10.80 -17.87
C SER A 54 -17.41 12.13 -18.23
N ASP A 55 -17.90 12.82 -19.26
CA ASP A 55 -17.57 14.25 -19.44
C ASP A 55 -18.06 15.03 -18.21
N GLY A 56 -17.24 15.94 -17.69
CA GLY A 56 -17.60 16.70 -16.49
C GLY A 56 -17.07 16.13 -15.18
N ASP A 57 -16.63 14.87 -15.17
CA ASP A 57 -16.18 14.23 -13.93
C ASP A 57 -14.81 14.75 -13.48
N VAL A 58 -14.62 14.73 -12.15
CA VAL A 58 -13.37 15.11 -11.50
C VAL A 58 -12.76 13.89 -10.82
N GLN A 59 -11.50 13.62 -11.16
CA GLN A 59 -10.71 12.49 -10.69
C GLN A 59 -9.49 12.99 -9.93
N GLY A 60 -9.12 12.31 -8.84
CA GLY A 60 -8.10 12.77 -7.91
C GLY A 60 -7.00 11.74 -7.69
N PHE A 61 -5.75 12.21 -7.68
CA PHE A 61 -4.58 11.43 -7.32
C PHE A 61 -3.87 12.11 -6.15
N ARG A 62 -3.67 11.41 -5.05
CA ARG A 62 -2.97 11.95 -3.86
C ARG A 62 -1.83 11.02 -3.45
N PHE A 63 -0.62 11.53 -3.49
CA PHE A 63 0.56 10.83 -2.98
C PHE A 63 0.68 11.05 -1.48
N ALA A 64 0.68 9.98 -0.70
CA ALA A 64 0.77 10.05 0.76
C ALA A 64 1.33 8.75 1.35
N VAL A 65 1.73 8.82 2.63
CA VAL A 65 1.84 7.61 3.45
C VAL A 65 0.47 7.32 4.08
N SER A 66 -0.06 6.13 3.85
CA SER A 66 -1.37 5.73 4.39
C SER A 66 -1.37 4.25 4.77
N LYS A 67 -2.07 3.93 5.84
CA LYS A 67 -2.16 2.56 6.36
C LYS A 67 -2.98 1.66 5.44
N ASP A 68 -4.17 2.13 5.10
CA ASP A 68 -5.10 1.48 4.19
C ASP A 68 -6.04 2.53 3.57
N SER A 69 -7.00 2.09 2.76
CA SER A 69 -7.92 2.97 2.04
C SER A 69 -8.85 3.79 2.94
N LYS A 70 -9.12 3.35 4.17
CA LYS A 70 -10.00 4.08 5.11
C LYS A 70 -9.31 5.27 5.74
N ASP A 71 -7.99 5.18 5.89
CA ASP A 71 -7.13 6.23 6.45
C ASP A 71 -6.37 7.00 5.36
N ALA A 72 -6.68 6.77 4.08
CA ALA A 72 -5.98 7.39 2.97
C ALA A 72 -6.24 8.90 2.91
N ALA A 73 -5.16 9.68 2.76
CA ALA A 73 -5.28 11.11 2.56
C ALA A 73 -5.97 11.42 1.22
N GLN A 74 -7.04 12.21 1.26
CA GLN A 74 -7.72 12.68 0.05
C GLN A 74 -6.99 13.87 -0.59
N PRO A 75 -7.22 14.15 -1.89
CA PRO A 75 -6.68 15.35 -2.54
C PRO A 75 -7.19 16.62 -1.86
N GLY A 76 -6.28 17.56 -1.59
CA GLY A 76 -6.65 18.85 -1.01
C GLY A 76 -7.10 19.88 -2.05
N GLY A 77 -7.69 20.98 -1.59
CA GLY A 77 -7.98 22.18 -2.39
C GLY A 77 -9.25 22.11 -3.23
N ALA A 78 -9.48 23.17 -4.02
CA ALA A 78 -10.62 23.27 -4.91
C ALA A 78 -10.52 22.29 -6.08
N ALA A 79 -11.65 21.69 -6.44
CA ALA A 79 -11.72 20.59 -7.39
C ALA A 79 -12.99 20.68 -8.28
N GLU A 80 -13.42 21.90 -8.59
CA GLU A 80 -14.60 22.14 -9.42
C GLU A 80 -14.27 21.97 -10.91
N PHE A 81 -15.01 21.11 -11.60
CA PHE A 81 -14.84 20.86 -13.04
C PHE A 81 -14.86 22.14 -13.86
N ALA A 82 -15.88 22.99 -13.63
CA ALA A 82 -16.06 24.24 -14.37
C ALA A 82 -14.85 25.17 -14.27
N VAL A 83 -14.15 25.16 -13.13
CA VAL A 83 -12.93 25.95 -12.91
C VAL A 83 -11.72 25.29 -13.58
N ILE A 84 -11.52 23.99 -13.37
CA ILE A 84 -10.36 23.25 -13.90
C ILE A 84 -10.37 23.21 -15.43
N CYS A 85 -11.55 23.00 -16.01
CA CYS A 85 -11.75 22.85 -17.45
C CYS A 85 -12.22 24.14 -18.15
N ALA A 86 -12.20 25.29 -17.48
CA ALA A 86 -12.68 26.57 -18.02
C ALA A 86 -12.07 26.95 -19.39
N ARG A 87 -10.84 26.52 -19.67
CA ARG A 87 -10.11 26.81 -20.91
C ARG A 87 -10.10 25.65 -21.91
N THR A 88 -10.81 24.56 -21.62
CA THR A 88 -10.90 23.39 -22.48
C THR A 88 -12.30 23.32 -23.07
N PRO A 89 -12.51 23.82 -24.30
CA PRO A 89 -13.81 23.78 -24.93
C PRO A 89 -14.23 22.34 -25.21
N GLU A 90 -15.55 22.14 -25.22
CA GLU A 90 -16.18 20.92 -25.70
C GLU A 90 -15.78 20.65 -27.16
N GLN A 91 -15.76 19.38 -27.51
CA GLN A 91 -15.44 18.93 -28.85
C GLN A 91 -16.21 17.65 -29.12
N ASP A 92 -16.86 17.59 -30.28
CA ASP A 92 -17.61 16.40 -30.70
C ASP A 92 -16.74 15.14 -30.66
N GLY A 93 -17.33 14.05 -30.15
CA GLY A 93 -16.66 12.77 -30.00
C GLY A 93 -15.54 12.75 -28.95
N ARG A 94 -15.47 13.75 -28.06
CA ARG A 94 -14.50 13.80 -26.95
C ARG A 94 -15.21 14.07 -25.63
N LYS A 95 -14.61 13.58 -24.55
CA LYS A 95 -14.97 13.97 -23.17
C LYS A 95 -13.83 14.72 -22.51
N ARG A 96 -14.14 15.52 -21.52
CA ARG A 96 -13.22 16.23 -20.64
C ARG A 96 -13.29 15.62 -19.26
N VAL A 97 -12.13 15.31 -18.71
CA VAL A 97 -11.97 14.81 -17.35
C VAL A 97 -11.07 15.78 -16.62
N ALA A 98 -11.57 16.36 -15.54
CA ALA A 98 -10.77 17.20 -14.66
C ALA A 98 -9.94 16.32 -13.73
N LEU A 99 -8.67 16.65 -13.59
CA LEU A 99 -7.71 15.88 -12.79
C LEU A 99 -7.13 16.79 -11.72
N VAL A 100 -7.21 16.35 -10.47
CA VAL A 100 -6.47 16.92 -9.34
C VAL A 100 -5.27 16.02 -9.08
N ILE A 101 -4.07 16.56 -9.25
CA ILE A 101 -2.81 15.84 -9.05
C ILE A 101 -2.13 16.46 -7.83
N ASP A 102 -2.24 15.77 -6.71
CA ASP A 102 -1.74 16.19 -5.42
C ASP A 102 -0.52 15.36 -5.00
N PHE A 103 0.66 15.94 -5.18
CA PHE A 103 1.95 15.27 -4.99
C PHE A 103 2.33 15.00 -3.53
N GLY A 104 1.46 15.30 -2.57
CA GLY A 104 1.76 15.08 -1.17
C GLY A 104 2.26 16.33 -0.46
N THR A 105 2.68 16.13 0.77
CA THR A 105 3.42 17.10 1.57
C THR A 105 4.88 16.66 1.73
N PRO A 106 5.78 17.52 2.23
CA PRO A 106 7.16 17.11 2.51
C PRO A 106 7.28 15.89 3.44
N SER A 107 6.34 15.66 4.37
CA SER A 107 6.33 14.47 5.22
C SER A 107 5.97 13.17 4.49
N ASP A 108 5.30 13.27 3.34
CA ASP A 108 4.96 12.12 2.50
C ASP A 108 6.10 11.71 1.57
N ALA A 109 7.06 12.62 1.33
CA ALA A 109 8.09 12.45 0.32
C ALA A 109 9.11 11.35 0.68
N PRO A 110 9.64 10.61 -0.31
CA PRO A 110 10.85 9.81 -0.10
C PRO A 110 12.01 10.71 0.34
N SER A 111 12.95 10.13 1.10
CA SER A 111 14.13 10.84 1.58
C SER A 111 14.92 11.50 0.43
N GLY A 112 15.20 12.80 0.57
CA GLY A 112 15.92 13.57 -0.45
C GLY A 112 15.09 13.99 -1.67
N GLU A 113 13.76 13.82 -1.60
CA GLU A 113 12.83 14.34 -2.59
C GLU A 113 11.98 15.47 -2.00
N THR A 114 11.54 16.38 -2.87
CA THR A 114 10.58 17.44 -2.52
C THR A 114 9.40 17.30 -3.47
N PRO A 115 8.17 17.19 -2.95
CA PRO A 115 7.00 17.02 -3.79
C PRO A 115 6.78 18.31 -4.61
N PRO A 116 6.44 18.20 -5.91
CA PRO A 116 5.92 19.33 -6.67
C PRO A 116 4.67 19.92 -6.00
N ALA A 117 4.32 21.16 -6.35
CA ALA A 117 3.05 21.72 -5.92
C ALA A 117 1.88 20.92 -6.51
N ARG A 118 0.81 20.76 -5.73
CA ARG A 118 -0.48 20.27 -6.24
C ARG A 118 -0.88 21.12 -7.44
N ARG A 119 -1.39 20.47 -8.48
CA ARG A 119 -1.92 21.14 -9.67
C ARG A 119 -3.16 20.44 -10.19
N THR A 120 -3.94 21.17 -10.98
CA THR A 120 -5.08 20.63 -11.71
C THR A 120 -4.80 20.66 -13.21
N ALA A 121 -5.47 19.79 -13.96
CA ALA A 121 -5.42 19.77 -15.41
C ALA A 121 -6.72 19.22 -15.97
N CYS A 122 -7.09 19.66 -17.17
CA CYS A 122 -8.25 19.16 -17.88
C CYS A 122 -7.82 18.33 -19.08
N ALA A 123 -8.12 17.03 -19.06
CA ALA A 123 -7.78 16.13 -20.16
C ALA A 123 -8.98 16.01 -21.11
N ARG A 124 -8.77 16.26 -22.41
CA ARG A 124 -9.79 16.01 -23.45
C ARG A 124 -9.46 14.70 -24.17
N VAL A 125 -10.21 13.65 -23.86
CA VAL A 125 -9.93 12.24 -24.23
C VAL A 125 -11.08 11.59 -25.00
N ALA A 126 -10.86 10.35 -25.47
CA ALA A 126 -11.89 9.59 -26.20
C ALA A 126 -13.06 9.25 -25.27
N PRO A 127 -14.28 9.03 -25.78
CA PRO A 127 -15.46 8.81 -24.94
C PRO A 127 -15.31 7.59 -24.02
N ASP A 128 -14.63 6.54 -24.45
CA ASP A 128 -14.37 5.30 -23.74
C ASP A 128 -13.05 5.29 -22.93
N ALA A 129 -12.30 6.39 -22.96
CA ALA A 129 -11.01 6.50 -22.29
C ALA A 129 -11.12 6.35 -20.77
N THR A 130 -10.13 5.70 -20.20
CA THR A 130 -9.95 5.46 -18.77
C THR A 130 -9.35 6.67 -18.06
N THR A 131 -9.42 6.70 -16.73
CA THR A 131 -8.73 7.74 -15.94
C THR A 131 -7.22 7.70 -16.14
N ALA A 132 -6.61 6.53 -16.34
CA ALA A 132 -5.19 6.38 -16.64
C ALA A 132 -4.81 7.06 -17.96
N GLU A 133 -5.64 6.91 -19.00
CA GLU A 133 -5.43 7.58 -20.29
C GLU A 133 -5.64 9.09 -20.19
N ALA A 134 -6.64 9.54 -19.43
CA ALA A 134 -6.83 10.95 -19.11
C ALA A 134 -5.62 11.55 -18.38
N LEU A 135 -5.10 10.86 -17.36
CA LEU A 135 -3.91 11.28 -16.63
C LEU A 135 -2.68 11.33 -17.54
N ALA A 136 -2.48 10.30 -18.37
CA ALA A 136 -1.38 10.23 -19.32
C ALA A 136 -1.42 11.36 -20.37
N ALA A 137 -2.61 11.90 -20.69
CA ALA A 137 -2.72 13.03 -21.61
C ALA A 137 -2.14 14.34 -21.05
N VAL A 138 -2.04 14.47 -19.71
CA VAL A 138 -1.71 15.77 -19.05
C VAL A 138 -0.58 15.71 -18.01
N ALA A 139 -0.06 14.51 -17.70
CA ALA A 139 0.87 14.32 -16.59
C ALA A 139 1.95 13.25 -16.83
N LYS A 140 2.40 13.09 -18.07
CA LYS A 140 3.55 12.23 -18.39
C LYS A 140 4.87 12.79 -17.82
N PRO A 141 5.87 11.92 -17.56
CA PRO A 141 5.80 10.46 -17.68
C PRO A 141 5.05 9.82 -16.50
N LEU A 142 4.34 8.73 -16.80
CA LEU A 142 3.77 7.84 -15.77
C LEU A 142 4.67 6.62 -15.63
N ARG A 143 4.87 6.14 -14.40
CA ARG A 143 5.58 4.88 -14.13
C ARG A 143 4.65 3.94 -13.38
N TYR A 144 4.64 2.68 -13.80
CA TYR A 144 3.89 1.60 -13.16
C TYR A 144 4.83 0.45 -12.80
N ASP A 145 4.48 -0.34 -11.80
CA ASP A 145 5.16 -1.60 -11.51
C ASP A 145 4.55 -2.75 -12.33
N THR A 146 5.03 -3.97 -12.10
CA THR A 146 4.52 -5.18 -12.77
C THR A 146 3.10 -5.56 -12.38
N ASN A 147 2.57 -5.01 -11.28
CA ASN A 147 1.20 -5.23 -10.80
C ASN A 147 0.25 -4.11 -11.23
N ALA A 148 0.69 -3.23 -12.14
CA ALA A 148 -0.02 -2.04 -12.59
C ALA A 148 -0.32 -1.00 -11.49
N LEU A 149 0.46 -1.00 -10.39
CA LEU A 149 0.42 0.05 -9.39
C LEU A 149 1.03 1.33 -9.99
N LEU A 150 0.33 2.46 -9.88
CA LEU A 150 0.85 3.76 -10.29
C LEU A 150 1.95 4.22 -9.33
N CYS A 151 3.20 4.14 -9.78
CA CYS A 151 4.38 4.47 -9.00
C CYS A 151 4.75 5.94 -9.09
N ALA A 152 4.57 6.58 -10.25
CA ALA A 152 4.95 7.97 -10.43
C ALA A 152 4.07 8.70 -11.44
N ILE A 153 3.84 9.99 -11.16
CA ILE A 153 3.17 10.94 -12.04
C ILE A 153 4.15 12.07 -12.33
N ALA A 154 4.31 12.47 -13.59
CA ALA A 154 5.26 13.51 -14.01
C ALA A 154 6.68 13.33 -13.41
N GLY A 155 7.12 12.08 -13.26
CA GLY A 155 8.43 11.74 -12.69
C GLY A 155 8.54 11.79 -11.16
N TYR A 156 7.45 12.03 -10.42
CA TYR A 156 7.43 12.01 -8.95
C TYR A 156 6.59 10.85 -8.37
N PRO A 157 7.08 10.15 -7.33
CA PRO A 157 8.47 10.18 -6.86
C PRO A 157 9.44 9.63 -7.92
N ARG A 158 10.70 10.05 -7.86
CA ARG A 158 11.73 9.58 -8.81
C ARG A 158 11.98 8.09 -8.67
N LYS A 159 11.90 7.58 -7.44
CA LYS A 159 12.09 6.16 -7.11
C LYS A 159 10.97 5.65 -6.20
N GLY A 160 10.87 4.34 -6.10
CA GLY A 160 9.90 3.67 -5.25
C GLY A 160 8.57 3.36 -5.90
N CYS A 161 7.76 2.54 -5.24
CA CYS A 161 6.43 2.16 -5.73
C CYS A 161 5.67 1.40 -4.63
N GLY A 162 5.10 2.10 -3.65
CA GLY A 162 4.31 1.45 -2.60
C GLY A 162 5.13 0.86 -1.48
N GLU A 163 6.31 1.42 -1.16
CA GLU A 163 7.12 0.90 -0.06
C GLU A 163 6.43 1.06 1.29
N GLN A 164 6.63 0.06 2.13
CA GLN A 164 6.26 0.12 3.53
C GLN A 164 7.17 1.10 4.28
N VAL A 165 6.57 1.99 5.05
CA VAL A 165 7.23 2.98 5.89
C VAL A 165 7.07 2.53 7.33
N SER A 166 8.20 2.30 8.00
CA SER A 166 8.21 2.01 9.43
C SER A 166 8.07 3.32 10.21
N ASP A 167 7.35 3.30 11.33
CA ASP A 167 7.15 4.48 12.20
C ASP A 167 8.45 5.04 12.81
N ASN A 168 9.58 4.33 12.68
CA ASN A 168 10.87 4.71 13.25
C ASN A 168 11.76 5.55 12.33
N ALA A 169 11.25 6.14 11.25
CA ALA A 169 12.02 6.96 10.30
C ALA A 169 12.44 8.34 10.83
N GLY A 170 12.83 8.43 12.11
CA GLY A 170 13.35 9.63 12.79
C GLY A 170 14.80 9.54 13.27
N LYS A 171 15.51 8.41 13.08
CA LYS A 171 16.95 8.30 13.36
C LYS A 171 17.65 7.40 12.34
N ALA A 172 18.07 7.97 11.23
CA ALA A 172 19.11 7.38 10.40
C ALA A 172 20.38 8.22 10.56
N THR A 173 21.33 7.74 11.37
CA THR A 173 22.72 8.20 11.34
C THR A 173 23.37 7.63 10.07
N PRO A 174 24.08 8.42 9.25
CA PRO A 174 24.74 7.90 8.07
C PRO A 174 26.08 7.27 8.48
N THR A 175 26.29 6.01 8.12
CA THR A 175 27.64 5.44 8.03
C THR A 175 27.80 4.80 6.67
N GLY A 176 28.61 5.45 5.83
CA GLY A 176 29.06 4.95 4.55
C GLY A 176 30.34 4.12 4.67
N GLN A 177 30.48 3.25 3.67
CA GLN A 177 31.71 2.72 3.05
C GLN A 177 32.54 1.62 3.73
N SER A 178 32.47 0.45 3.08
CA SER A 178 33.57 -0.34 2.49
C SER A 178 34.70 -0.87 3.38
N ALA A 179 34.87 -2.20 3.44
CA ALA A 179 35.79 -2.94 2.57
C ALA A 179 35.84 -4.44 2.94
N THR A 180 36.36 -5.20 1.98
CA THR A 180 36.41 -6.64 1.76
C THR A 180 37.38 -7.47 2.63
N ALA A 181 37.00 -8.74 2.79
CA ALA A 181 37.80 -9.99 2.81
C ALA A 181 38.47 -10.48 4.12
N ALA A 182 37.95 -11.60 4.64
CA ALA A 182 38.69 -12.86 4.81
C ALA A 182 37.70 -14.02 5.07
N LYS A 183 37.96 -15.18 4.46
CA LYS A 183 37.28 -16.46 4.72
C LYS A 183 37.69 -16.99 6.10
N ASP A 184 36.78 -17.66 6.81
CA ASP A 184 37.02 -19.02 7.33
C ASP A 184 35.71 -19.66 7.85
N ASP A 185 35.68 -20.99 7.74
CA ASP A 185 34.56 -21.90 7.94
C ASP A 185 33.86 -21.80 9.29
N SER A 186 32.52 -21.86 9.29
CA SER A 186 31.72 -22.74 10.18
C SER A 186 30.21 -22.51 10.04
N ASP A 187 29.52 -23.63 9.85
CA ASP A 187 28.11 -23.93 10.10
C ASP A 187 27.00 -22.92 9.80
N SER A 188 26.22 -23.29 8.79
CA SER A 188 24.84 -22.83 8.59
C SER A 188 23.99 -23.18 9.81
N GLY A 189 23.72 -22.19 10.66
CA GLY A 189 22.83 -22.31 11.81
C GLY A 189 21.40 -22.69 11.39
N PRO A 190 20.73 -23.65 12.04
CA PRO A 190 19.39 -24.07 11.66
C PRO A 190 18.40 -22.93 11.88
N SER A 191 17.71 -22.52 10.81
CA SER A 191 16.55 -21.64 10.90
C SER A 191 15.50 -22.28 11.82
N LEU A 192 15.41 -21.77 13.05
CA LEU A 192 14.50 -22.23 14.12
C LEU A 192 13.03 -22.31 13.67
N GLY A 193 12.64 -21.54 12.65
CA GLY A 193 11.31 -21.59 12.05
C GLY A 193 10.99 -22.90 11.32
N LEU A 194 11.99 -23.54 10.70
CA LEU A 194 11.79 -24.79 9.96
C LEU A 194 11.64 -25.98 10.93
N VAL A 195 12.43 -26.00 12.00
CA VAL A 195 12.40 -27.06 13.02
C VAL A 195 11.10 -27.00 13.82
N ALA A 196 10.64 -25.80 14.18
CA ALA A 196 9.34 -25.62 14.84
C ALA A 196 8.17 -26.06 13.95
N GLY A 197 8.22 -25.78 12.64
CA GLY A 197 7.19 -26.21 11.69
C GLY A 197 7.08 -27.73 11.57
N VAL A 198 8.21 -28.44 11.44
CA VAL A 198 8.23 -29.90 11.32
C VAL A 198 7.72 -30.59 12.59
N ALA A 199 8.08 -30.07 13.77
CA ALA A 199 7.61 -30.63 15.05
C ALA A 199 6.08 -30.58 15.19
N VAL A 200 5.44 -29.50 14.76
CA VAL A 200 3.97 -29.36 14.80
C VAL A 200 3.30 -30.38 13.87
N VAL A 201 3.81 -30.58 12.65
CA VAL A 201 3.25 -31.54 11.69
C VAL A 201 3.35 -32.97 12.22
N VAL A 202 4.47 -33.34 12.85
CA VAL A 202 4.65 -34.68 13.42
C VAL A 202 3.68 -34.95 14.58
N VAL A 203 3.46 -33.97 15.46
CA VAL A 203 2.51 -34.11 16.58
C VAL A 203 1.07 -34.25 16.07
N LEU A 204 0.67 -33.46 15.06
CA LEU A 204 -0.65 -33.58 14.45
C LEU A 204 -0.84 -34.92 13.73
N GLY A 205 0.19 -35.38 13.01
CA GLY A 205 0.18 -36.70 12.36
C GLY A 205 0.04 -37.85 13.36
N ALA A 206 0.78 -37.81 14.47
CA ALA A 206 0.68 -38.82 15.53
C ALA A 206 -0.70 -38.82 16.21
N GLY A 207 -1.28 -37.63 16.43
CA GLY A 207 -2.64 -37.48 16.97
C GLY A 207 -3.71 -38.08 16.06
N ALA A 208 -3.61 -37.86 14.74
CA ALA A 208 -4.53 -38.42 13.76
C ALA A 208 -4.45 -39.95 13.68
N VAL A 209 -3.25 -40.52 13.73
CA VAL A 209 -3.04 -41.99 13.73
C VAL A 209 -3.60 -42.64 14.99
N TRP A 210 -3.40 -42.01 16.16
CA TRP A 210 -3.95 -42.51 17.42
C TRP A 210 -5.48 -42.46 17.43
N GLN A 211 -6.09 -41.38 16.92
CA GLN A 211 -7.53 -41.25 16.82
C GLN A 211 -8.14 -42.25 15.82
N ALA A 212 -7.44 -42.55 14.72
CA ALA A 212 -7.87 -43.55 13.74
C ALA A 212 -7.81 -44.98 14.29
N ARG A 213 -6.80 -45.31 15.11
CA ARG A 213 -6.72 -46.62 15.79
C ARG A 213 -7.86 -46.80 16.79
N ARG A 214 -8.14 -45.77 17.59
CA ARG A 214 -9.23 -45.81 18.58
C ARG A 214 -10.62 -45.98 17.96
N ARG A 215 -10.81 -45.60 16.70
CA ARG A 215 -12.07 -45.79 15.94
C ARG A 215 -12.19 -47.15 15.24
N ARG A 216 -11.11 -47.94 15.19
CA ARG A 216 -11.13 -49.31 14.66
C ARG A 216 -11.35 -50.37 15.74
N ASP A 217 -11.10 -50.00 16.99
CA ASP A 217 -11.28 -50.88 18.17
C ASP A 217 -12.62 -50.63 18.91
N ALA A 218 -13.54 -49.85 18.29
CA ALA A 218 -14.91 -49.61 18.73
C ALA A 218 -15.88 -50.03 17.62
#